data_AF-A0A2W7Q306-F1
#
_entry.id   AF-A0A2W7Q306-F1
#
_cell.length_a   1.000
_cell.length_b   1.000
_cell.length_c   1.000
_cell.angle_alpha   90.00
_cell.angle_beta   90.00
_cell.angle_gamma   90.00
#
_symmetry.space_group_name_H-M   'P 1'
#
loop_
_entity.id
_entity.type
_entity.pdbx_description
1 polymer ?
#
loop_
_entity_poly.entity_id
_entity_poly.type
_entity_poly.pdbx_seq_one_letter_code
_entity_poly.pdbx_strand_id
1 'polypeptide(L)'
;MSASKFTDEFKRDAVAQVEDRGYPVREVAERLGVSTKSIYTWQKQFSRPAKVIQEVDAQADEIRRLKRDLARVIEERDILKNRSGPQPACARYKQPVLCCA
;
A
#
# COMPACT_ATOMS: atom_id res chain seq x y z
N MET A 1 1.16 1.66 -40.59
CA MET A 1 1.46 1.46 -39.16
C MET A 1 1.27 0.00 -38.86
N SER A 2 2.33 -0.72 -38.49
CA SER A 2 2.29 -2.18 -38.31
C SER A 2 1.46 -2.53 -37.07
N ALA A 3 0.35 -3.23 -37.29
CA ALA A 3 -0.53 -3.73 -36.25
C ALA A 3 0.27 -4.61 -35.29
N SER A 4 0.51 -4.11 -34.07
CA SER A 4 0.89 -4.98 -32.97
C SER A 4 -0.28 -5.94 -32.74
N LYS A 5 -0.10 -7.21 -33.11
CA LYS A 5 -1.16 -8.24 -33.12
C LYS A 5 -1.78 -8.53 -31.75
N PHE A 6 -1.17 -8.04 -30.66
CA PHE A 6 -1.56 -8.32 -29.29
C PHE A 6 -1.69 -7.03 -28.50
N THR A 7 -2.78 -6.90 -27.73
CA THR A 7 -3.03 -5.79 -26.82
C THR A 7 -2.05 -5.81 -25.65
N ASP A 8 -1.78 -4.66 -25.04
CA ASP A 8 -0.85 -4.61 -23.91
C ASP A 8 -1.40 -5.33 -22.66
N GLU A 9 -2.72 -5.37 -22.50
CA GLU A 9 -3.41 -6.17 -21.48
C GLU A 9 -3.07 -7.67 -21.63
N PHE A 10 -3.19 -8.19 -22.85
CA PHE A 10 -2.86 -9.60 -23.14
C PHE A 10 -1.39 -9.91 -22.84
N LYS A 11 -0.48 -9.00 -23.17
CA LYS A 11 0.96 -9.20 -22.89
C LYS A 11 1.23 -9.20 -21.39
N ARG A 12 0.57 -8.32 -20.61
CA ARG A 12 0.70 -8.27 -19.15
C ARG A 12 0.17 -9.54 -18.50
N ASP A 13 -0.99 -10.02 -18.92
CA ASP A 13 -1.57 -11.27 -18.40
C ASP A 13 -0.68 -12.48 -18.69
N ALA A 14 -0.07 -12.53 -19.88
CA ALA A 14 0.90 -13.59 -20.21
C ALA A 14 2.15 -13.53 -19.32
N VAL A 15 2.66 -12.34 -19.02
CA VAL A 15 3.80 -12.15 -18.10
C VAL A 15 3.42 -12.48 -16.66
N ALA A 16 2.24 -12.06 -16.19
CA ALA A 16 1.74 -12.36 -14.84
C ALA A 16 1.57 -13.87 -14.61
N GLN A 17 1.19 -14.64 -15.63
CA GLN A 17 1.15 -16.11 -15.52
C GLN A 17 2.54 -16.72 -15.27
N VAL A 18 3.61 -16.11 -15.77
CA VAL A 18 4.97 -16.59 -15.56
C VAL A 18 5.53 -16.08 -14.23
N GLU A 19 5.34 -14.81 -13.91
CA GLU A 19 5.93 -14.16 -12.71
C GLU A 19 5.14 -14.46 -11.44
N ASP A 20 3.81 -14.30 -11.45
CA ASP A 20 2.98 -14.45 -10.26
C ASP A 20 2.65 -15.92 -9.97
N ARG A 21 2.37 -16.70 -11.03
CA ARG A 21 1.97 -18.12 -10.89
C ARG A 21 3.12 -19.10 -11.07
N GLY A 22 4.28 -18.65 -11.55
CA GLY A 22 5.47 -19.48 -11.69
C GLY A 22 5.40 -20.54 -12.80
N TYR A 23 4.49 -20.42 -13.76
CA TYR A 23 4.43 -21.38 -14.87
C TYR A 23 5.64 -21.24 -15.81
N PRO A 24 6.18 -22.33 -16.37
CA PRO A 24 7.29 -22.25 -17.30
C PRO A 24 6.85 -21.53 -18.58
N VAL A 25 7.70 -20.63 -19.08
CA VAL A 25 7.47 -19.82 -20.30
C VAL A 25 7.01 -20.67 -21.49
N ARG A 26 7.56 -21.88 -21.63
CA ARG A 26 7.19 -22.80 -22.70
C ARG A 26 5.74 -23.26 -22.61
N GLU A 27 5.26 -23.63 -21.43
CA GLU A 27 3.88 -24.06 -21.23
C GLU A 27 2.91 -22.90 -21.47
N VAL A 28 3.24 -21.71 -20.97
CA VAL A 28 2.42 -20.50 -21.18
C VAL A 28 2.35 -20.15 -22.67
N ALA A 29 3.47 -20.25 -23.38
CA ALA A 29 3.53 -20.02 -24.83
C ALA A 29 2.67 -21.02 -25.62
N GLU A 30 2.77 -22.31 -25.28
CA GLU A 30 1.98 -23.38 -25.90
C GLU A 30 0.47 -23.19 -25.63
N ARG A 31 0.09 -22.85 -24.39
CA ARG A 31 -1.31 -22.62 -24.00
C ARG A 31 -1.94 -21.39 -24.65
N LEU A 32 -1.17 -20.32 -24.81
CA LEU A 32 -1.64 -19.07 -25.43
C LEU A 32 -1.45 -19.04 -26.95
N GLY A 33 -0.81 -20.06 -27.54
CA GLY A 33 -0.52 -20.12 -28.97
C GLY A 33 0.45 -19.04 -29.45
N VAL A 34 1.34 -18.57 -28.57
CA VAL A 34 2.32 -17.52 -28.88
C VAL A 34 3.74 -18.07 -28.89
N SER A 35 4.67 -17.36 -29.53
CA SER A 35 6.08 -17.77 -29.47
C SER A 35 6.67 -17.51 -28.08
N THR A 36 7.50 -18.43 -27.60
CA THR A 36 8.27 -18.25 -26.35
C THR A 36 9.10 -16.97 -26.38
N LYS A 37 9.66 -16.62 -27.55
CA LYS A 37 10.42 -15.38 -27.77
C LYS A 37 9.59 -14.12 -27.51
N SER A 38 8.30 -14.14 -27.85
CA SER A 38 7.39 -13.02 -27.57
C SER A 38 7.21 -12.83 -26.08
N ILE A 39 7.03 -13.92 -25.31
CA ILE A 39 6.90 -13.85 -23.85
C ILE A 39 8.17 -13.28 -23.21
N TYR A 40 9.36 -13.74 -23.60
CA TYR A 40 10.62 -13.15 -23.10
C TYR A 40 10.76 -11.66 -23.44
N THR A 41 10.30 -11.27 -24.64
CA THR A 41 10.31 -9.85 -25.05
C THR A 41 9.36 -9.03 -24.17
N TRP A 42 8.17 -9.54 -23.88
CA TRP A 42 7.20 -8.87 -23.01
C TRP A 42 7.67 -8.83 -21.56
N GLN A 43 8.28 -9.90 -21.04
CA GLN A 43 8.94 -9.87 -19.74
C GLN A 43 9.96 -8.74 -19.66
N LYS A 44 10.81 -8.56 -20.68
CA LYS A 44 11.77 -7.45 -20.70
C LYS A 44 11.10 -6.07 -20.81
N GLN A 45 9.97 -5.96 -21.49
CA GLN A 45 9.21 -4.71 -21.62
C GLN A 45 8.47 -4.32 -20.33
N PHE A 46 7.93 -5.30 -19.61
CA PHE A 46 7.18 -5.09 -18.37
C PHE A 46 8.01 -5.27 -17.10
N SER A 47 9.24 -5.79 -17.22
CA SER A 47 10.17 -5.86 -16.09
C SER A 47 10.42 -4.44 -15.59
N ARG A 48 10.12 -4.21 -14.31
CA ARG A 48 10.51 -2.96 -13.67
C ARG A 48 12.03 -2.84 -13.76
N PRO A 49 12.58 -1.73 -14.28
CA PRO A 49 14.03 -1.54 -14.24
C PRO A 49 14.48 -1.60 -12.78
N ALA A 50 15.59 -2.28 -12.51
CA ALA A 50 16.06 -2.56 -11.15
C ALA A 50 16.12 -1.30 -10.24
N LYS A 51 16.39 -0.13 -10.82
CA LYS A 51 16.32 1.16 -10.13
C LYS A 51 14.94 1.48 -9.53
N VAL A 52 13.87 1.22 -10.28
CA VAL A 52 12.50 1.48 -9.83
C VAL A 52 12.10 0.51 -8.71
N ILE A 53 12.59 -0.72 -8.75
CA ILE A 53 12.37 -1.68 -7.64
C ILE A 53 13.03 -1.17 -6.36
N GLN A 54 14.30 -0.72 -6.45
CA GLN A 54 15.03 -0.17 -5.31
C GLN A 54 14.41 1.12 -4.75
N GLU A 55 13.94 2.02 -5.63
CA GLU A 55 13.26 3.25 -5.22
C GLU A 55 11.93 2.96 -4.51
N VAL A 56 11.14 1.99 -5.01
CA VAL A 56 9.88 1.57 -4.38
C VAL A 56 10.13 0.96 -3.00
N ASP A 57 11.15 0.13 -2.85
CA ASP A 57 11.51 -0.47 -1.55
C ASP A 57 11.96 0.60 -0.56
N ALA A 58 12.81 1.54 -1.00
CA ALA A 58 13.24 2.67 -0.18
C ALA A 58 12.07 3.57 0.24
N GLN A 59 11.13 3.83 -0.67
CA GLN A 59 9.90 4.57 -0.38
C GLN A 59 8.99 3.82 0.62
N ALA A 60 8.91 2.49 0.54
CA ALA A 60 8.12 1.70 1.48
C ALA A 60 8.64 1.79 2.91
N ASP A 61 9.97 1.81 3.09
CA ASP A 61 10.58 2.00 4.40
C ASP A 61 10.37 3.42 4.94
N GLU A 62 10.41 4.43 4.08
CA GLU A 62 10.09 5.81 4.47
C GLU A 62 8.62 5.94 4.89
N ILE A 63 7.68 5.33 4.16
CA ILE A 63 6.25 5.28 4.53
C ILE A 63 6.09 4.63 5.91
N ARG A 64 6.83 3.57 6.23
CA ARG A 64 6.78 2.91 7.55
C ARG A 64 7.33 3.81 8.66
N ARG A 65 8.39 4.60 8.39
CA ARG A 65 8.91 5.60 9.33
C ARG A 65 7.89 6.70 9.58
N LEU A 66 7.40 7.34 8.52
CA LEU A 66 6.41 8.41 8.61
C LEU A 66 5.13 7.97 9.32
N LYS A 67 4.65 6.74 9.09
CA LYS A 67 3.49 6.20 9.83
C LYS A 67 3.73 6.05 11.34
N ARG A 68 4.95 5.69 11.76
CA ARG A 68 5.30 5.61 13.19
C ARG A 68 5.35 7.00 13.83
N ASP A 69 5.95 7.96 13.14
CA ASP A 69 6.04 9.34 13.63
C ASP A 69 4.64 9.97 13.73
N LEU A 70 3.78 9.72 12.74
CA LEU A 70 2.40 10.18 12.76
C LEU A 70 1.60 9.57 13.92
N ALA A 71 1.79 8.27 14.21
CA ALA A 71 1.15 7.62 15.36
C ALA A 71 1.59 8.25 16.69
N ARG A 72 2.89 8.54 16.84
CA ARG A 72 3.43 9.21 18.03
C ARG A 72 2.84 10.62 18.22
N VAL A 73 2.82 11.42 17.16
CA VAL A 73 2.27 12.79 17.21
C VAL A 73 0.77 12.77 17.52
N ILE A 74 0.03 11.78 17.02
CA ILE A 74 -1.39 11.58 17.36
C ILE A 74 -1.54 11.30 18.85
N GLU A 75 -0.73 10.40 19.42
CA GLU A 75 -0.76 10.07 20.84
C GLU A 75 -0.44 11.29 21.72
N GLU A 76 0.59 12.06 21.38
CA GLU A 76 0.94 13.30 22.08
C GLU A 76 -0.22 14.31 22.08
N ARG A 77 -0.89 14.48 20.93
CA ARG A 77 -2.09 15.34 20.82
C ARG A 77 -3.26 14.81 21.62
N ASP A 78 -3.49 13.50 21.65
CA ASP A 78 -4.59 12.89 22.41
C ASP A 78 -4.37 12.98 23.92
N ILE A 79 -3.13 12.86 24.39
CA ILE A 79 -2.78 13.11 25.79
C ILE A 79 -3.12 14.56 26.18
N LEU A 80 -2.78 15.54 25.33
CA LEU A 80 -3.09 16.94 25.59
C LEU A 80 -4.60 17.18 25.58
N LYS A 81 -5.33 16.67 24.58
CA LYS A 81 -6.78 16.82 24.45
C LYS A 81 -7.57 16.19 25.60
N ASN A 82 -7.15 15.01 26.05
CA ASN A 82 -7.79 14.32 27.17
C ASN A 82 -7.50 14.99 28.53
N ARG A 83 -6.41 15.78 28.62
CA ARG A 83 -6.09 16.58 29.82
C ARG A 83 -6.70 17.99 29.78
N SER A 84 -7.04 18.53 28.60
CA SER A 84 -7.55 19.89 28.41
C SER A 84 -9.03 19.97 28.01
N GLY A 85 -9.85 19.03 28.46
CA GLY A 85 -11.30 19.22 28.51
C GLY A 85 -11.70 19.89 29.82
N PRO A 86 -12.30 21.10 29.85
CA PRO A 86 -12.92 21.59 31.07
C PRO A 86 -14.05 20.62 31.43
N GLN A 87 -13.97 19.99 32.60
CA GLN A 87 -15.15 19.38 33.19
C GLN A 87 -16.25 20.45 33.19
N PRO A 88 -17.47 20.16 32.69
CA PRO A 88 -18.55 21.13 32.79
C PRO A 88 -18.70 21.49 34.26
N ALA A 89 -18.71 22.79 34.55
CA ALA A 89 -18.70 23.35 35.91
C ALA A 89 -19.87 22.87 36.80
N CYS A 90 -20.85 22.17 36.23
CA CYS A 90 -21.96 21.56 36.97
C CYS A 90 -21.58 20.30 37.78
N ALA A 91 -20.42 19.67 37.56
CA ALA A 91 -20.02 18.50 38.35
C ALA A 91 -19.46 18.83 39.74
N ARG A 92 -19.22 20.12 40.07
CA ARG A 92 -18.61 20.55 41.33
C ARG A 92 -19.60 20.91 42.44
N TYR A 93 -20.90 20.94 42.15
CA TYR A 93 -21.96 21.20 43.13
C TYR A 93 -22.97 20.04 43.17
N LYS A 94 -22.53 18.86 43.62
CA LYS A 94 -23.41 18.05 44.46
C LYS A 94 -23.02 18.36 45.89
N GLN A 95 -23.64 19.38 46.49
CA GLN A 95 -23.57 19.59 47.93
C GLN A 95 -24.08 18.33 48.64
N PRO A 96 -23.26 17.62 49.41
CA PRO A 96 -23.75 16.76 50.46
C PRO A 96 -23.84 17.61 51.73
N VAL A 97 -25.03 17.60 52.34
CA VAL A 97 -25.32 17.86 53.76
C VAL A 97 -25.30 19.32 54.27
N LEU A 98 -26.51 19.73 54.71
CA LEU A 98 -26.80 20.42 55.99
C LEU A 98 -25.78 21.47 56.46
N CYS A 99 -26.10 22.74 56.30
CA CYS A 99 -25.52 23.78 57.14
C CYS A 99 -26.49 24.96 57.33
N CYS A 100 -26.73 25.26 58.61
CA CYS A 100 -27.44 26.38 59.21
C CYS A 100 -28.97 26.28 59.40
N ALA A 101 -29.34 26.57 60.66
CA ALA A 101 -30.65 26.46 61.32
C ALA A 101 -31.78 27.31 60.73
#